data_AF-A0A1Q7XAS0-F1
#
_entry.id   AF-A0A1Q7XAS0-F1
#
_cell.length_a   1.000
_cell.length_b   1.000
_cell.length_c   1.000
_cell.angle_alpha   90.00
_cell.angle_beta   90.00
_cell.angle_gamma   90.00
#
_symmetry.space_group_name_H-M   'P 1'
#
loop_
_entity.id
_entity.type
_entity.pdbx_description
1 polymer ?
#
loop_
_entity_poly.entity_id
_entity_poly.type
_entity_poly.pdbx_seq_one_letter_code
_entity_poly.pdbx_strand_id
1 'polypeptide(L)'
;MEPKDSKQTFLRTQLILAIIPTFVTQIIAFYRIRKLTYGIILELIIFGVDLAIQMSISWPFGMFFALPITIGIPVYYVRKWTLEFNQMQKGIF
;
A
#
# COMPACT_ATOMS: atom_id res chain seq x y z
N MET A 1 11.54 -32.22 15.55
CA MET A 1 10.76 -31.68 14.43
C MET A 1 10.62 -30.19 14.68
N GLU A 2 11.24 -29.34 13.87
CA GLU A 2 11.06 -27.88 13.96
C GLU A 2 9.57 -27.53 13.85
N PRO A 3 9.01 -26.68 14.71
CA PRO A 3 7.60 -26.36 14.65
C PRO A 3 7.33 -25.55 13.37
N LYS A 4 6.59 -26.13 12.42
CA LYS A 4 6.17 -25.46 11.17
C LYS A 4 5.50 -24.10 11.41
N ASP A 5 4.89 -23.89 12.59
CA ASP A 5 4.26 -22.63 13.01
C ASP A 5 5.23 -21.45 13.18
N SER A 6 6.46 -21.70 13.66
CA SER A 6 7.41 -20.61 13.87
C SER A 6 7.83 -20.00 12.53
N LYS A 7 8.03 -20.84 11.52
CA LYS A 7 8.41 -20.44 10.17
C LYS A 7 7.30 -19.67 9.45
N GLN A 8 6.05 -20.08 9.62
CA GLN A 8 4.90 -19.37 9.04
C GLN A 8 4.67 -18.00 9.69
N THR A 9 4.79 -17.92 11.02
CA THR A 9 4.66 -16.67 11.77
C THR A 9 5.78 -15.68 11.42
N PHE A 10 7.01 -16.18 11.26
CA PHE A 10 8.16 -15.40 10.84
C PHE A 10 7.98 -14.80 9.43
N LEU A 11 7.55 -15.60 8.46
CA LEU A 11 7.31 -15.12 7.09
C LEU A 11 6.18 -14.09 7.01
N ARG A 12 5.09 -14.28 7.76
CA ARG A 12 4.02 -13.27 7.87
C ARG A 12 4.55 -11.95 8.44
N THR A 13 5.36 -12.01 9.50
CA THR A 13 5.94 -10.82 10.15
C THR A 13 6.89 -10.07 9.21
N GLN A 14 7.79 -10.77 8.51
CA GLN A 14 8.71 -10.15 7.55
C GLN A 14 7.99 -9.42 6.41
N LEU A 15 6.86 -9.95 5.96
CA LEU A 15 6.08 -9.33 4.89
C LEU A 15 5.30 -8.10 5.36
N ILE A 16 4.71 -8.13 6.55
CA ILE A 16 4.14 -6.92 7.16
C ILE A 16 5.22 -5.83 7.26
N LEU A 17 6.42 -6.21 7.72
CA LEU A 17 7.56 -5.30 7.81
C LEU A 17 8.03 -4.79 6.43
N ALA A 18 7.92 -5.59 5.37
CA ALA A 18 8.27 -5.19 4.01
C ALA A 18 7.27 -4.20 3.38
N ILE A 19 6.02 -4.17 3.86
CA ILE A 19 5.00 -3.23 3.39
C ILE A 19 5.23 -1.83 4.00
N ILE A 20 5.80 -1.73 5.21
CA ILE A 20 6.06 -0.45 5.90
C ILE A 20 6.90 0.54 5.06
N PRO A 21 8.03 0.14 4.43
CA PRO A 21 8.78 1.00 3.51
C PRO A 21 7.92 1.58 2.37
N THR A 22 6.96 0.80 1.87
CA THR A 22 6.04 1.22 0.81
C THR A 22 5.10 2.33 1.30
N PHE A 23 4.51 2.19 2.48
CA PHE A 23 3.67 3.23 3.08
C PHE A 23 4.44 4.56 3.26
N VAL A 24 5.67 4.51 3.79
CA VAL A 24 6.46 5.72 4.03
C VAL A 24 6.78 6.43 2.72
N THR A 25 7.20 5.68 1.69
CA THR A 25 7.50 6.25 0.38
C THR A 25 6.27 6.84 -0.32
N GLN A 26 5.10 6.19 -0.20
CA GLN A 26 3.82 6.67 -0.73
C GLN A 26 3.35 7.95 -0.02
N ILE A 27 3.45 8.01 1.31
CA ILE A 27 3.11 9.22 2.10
C ILE A 27 3.96 10.41 1.69
N ILE A 28 5.27 10.23 1.49
CA ILE A 28 6.16 11.30 1.02
C ILE A 28 5.74 11.78 -0.38
N ALA A 29 5.36 10.86 -1.27
CA ALA A 29 4.88 11.22 -2.60
C ALA A 29 3.58 12.05 -2.54
N PHE A 30 2.61 11.63 -1.72
CA PHE A 30 1.36 12.37 -1.51
C PHE A 30 1.57 13.74 -0.88
N TYR A 31 2.54 13.86 0.04
CA TYR A 31 2.93 15.14 0.61
C TYR A 31 3.46 16.12 -0.46
N ARG A 32 4.35 15.65 -1.34
CA ARG A 32 4.95 16.47 -2.40
C ARG A 32 3.92 17.06 -3.37
N ILE A 33 2.85 16.33 -3.67
CA ILE A 33 1.79 16.77 -4.59
C ILE A 33 0.59 17.42 -3.86
N ARG A 34 0.75 17.78 -2.57
CA ARG A 34 -0.29 18.40 -1.73
C ARG A 34 -1.61 17.60 -1.65
N LYS A 35 -1.53 16.28 -1.73
CA LYS A 35 -2.67 15.35 -1.58
C LYS A 35 -2.53 14.48 -0.33
N LEU A 36 -1.75 14.90 0.66
CA LEU A 36 -1.45 14.11 1.86
C LEU A 36 -2.70 13.53 2.54
N THR A 37 -3.74 14.34 2.76
CA THR A 37 -4.99 13.88 3.40
C THR A 37 -5.65 12.75 2.60
N TYR A 38 -5.75 12.90 1.28
CA TYR A 38 -6.29 11.85 0.42
C TYR A 38 -5.40 10.61 0.38
N GLY A 39 -4.08 10.81 0.41
CA GLY A 39 -3.10 9.74 0.55
C GLY A 39 -3.30 8.93 1.83
N ILE A 40 -3.43 9.59 2.99
CA ILE A 40 -3.67 8.93 4.28
C ILE A 40 -4.98 8.12 4.26
N ILE A 41 -6.06 8.69 3.72
CA ILE A 41 -7.34 7.98 3.58
C ILE A 41 -7.17 6.74 2.69
N LEU A 42 -6.48 6.89 1.56
CA LEU A 42 -6.21 5.78 0.64
C LEU A 42 -5.44 4.65 1.33
N GLU A 43 -4.38 4.99 2.07
CA GLU A 43 -3.55 4.02 2.80
C GLU A 43 -4.35 3.28 3.88
N LEU A 44 -5.23 3.98 4.61
CA LEU A 44 -6.10 3.35 5.62
C LEU A 44 -7.08 2.36 4.98
N ILE A 45 -7.66 2.71 3.82
CA ILE A 45 -8.56 1.81 3.08
C ILE A 45 -7.80 0.58 2.61
N ILE A 46 -6.63 0.77 2.01
CA ILE A 46 -5.77 -0.31 1.51
C ILE A 46 -5.37 -1.25 2.65
N PHE A 47 -4.95 -0.70 3.79
CA PHE A 47 -4.63 -1.48 4.98
C PHE A 47 -5.82 -2.31 5.47
N GLY A 48 -7.03 -1.72 5.50
CA GLY A 48 -8.25 -2.44 5.86
C GLY A 48 -8.56 -3.59 4.90
N VAL A 49 -8.40 -3.37 3.59
CA VAL A 49 -8.59 -4.41 2.56
C VAL A 49 -7.55 -5.53 2.71
N ASP A 50 -6.28 -5.18 2.93
CA ASP A 50 -5.21 -6.16 3.16
C ASP A 50 -5.50 -7.04 4.38
N LEU A 51 -5.88 -6.44 5.51
CA LEU A 51 -6.29 -7.18 6.69
C LEU A 51 -7.47 -8.13 6.41
N ALA A 52 -8.51 -7.66 5.72
CA ALA A 52 -9.66 -8.48 5.36
C ALA A 52 -9.25 -9.68 4.49
N ILE A 53 -8.35 -9.47 3.51
CA ILE A 53 -7.81 -10.53 2.66
C ILE A 53 -7.00 -11.54 3.47
N GLN A 54 -6.10 -11.08 4.35
CA GLN A 54 -5.27 -11.97 5.15
C GLN A 54 -6.06 -12.75 6.21
N MET A 55 -7.16 -12.19 6.72
CA MET A 55 -8.08 -12.90 7.61
C MET A 55 -8.96 -13.92 6.88
N SER A 56 -9.29 -13.66 5.60
CA SER A 56 -10.19 -14.51 4.81
C SER A 56 -9.46 -15.61 4.04
N ILE A 57 -8.20 -15.38 3.67
CA ILE A 57 -7.43 -16.27 2.79
C ILE A 57 -6.12 -16.63 3.46
N SER A 58 -5.88 -17.94 3.60
CA SER A 58 -4.63 -18.46 4.15
C SER A 58 -3.42 -18.09 3.30
N TRP A 59 -2.30 -17.81 3.97
CA TRP A 59 -1.00 -17.62 3.34
C TRP A 59 -0.60 -18.85 2.48
N PRO A 60 -0.03 -18.66 1.27
CA PRO A 60 0.38 -17.41 0.62
C PRO A 60 -0.66 -16.79 -0.33
N PHE A 61 -1.83 -17.41 -0.51
CA PHE A 61 -2.79 -17.01 -1.54
C PHE A 61 -3.37 -15.61 -1.32
N GLY A 62 -3.67 -15.23 -0.07
CA GLY A 62 -4.14 -13.88 0.24
C GLY A 62 -3.12 -12.81 -0.16
N MET A 63 -1.83 -13.14 -0.06
CA MET A 63 -0.73 -12.24 -0.37
C MET A 63 -0.60 -11.95 -1.87
N PHE A 64 -0.94 -12.94 -2.71
CA PHE A 64 -0.98 -12.78 -4.16
C PHE A 64 -1.98 -11.69 -4.60
N PHE A 65 -3.07 -11.51 -3.84
CA PHE A 65 -4.06 -10.46 -4.09
C PHE A 65 -3.73 -9.15 -3.36
N ALA A 66 -3.24 -9.24 -2.12
CA ALA A 66 -2.93 -8.07 -1.32
C ALA A 66 -1.78 -7.22 -1.88
N LEU A 67 -0.71 -7.84 -2.38
CA LEU A 67 0.47 -7.11 -2.88
C LEU A 67 0.16 -6.21 -4.09
N PRO A 68 -0.54 -6.68 -5.14
CA PRO A 68 -0.95 -5.81 -6.24
C PRO A 68 -1.85 -4.66 -5.82
N ILE A 69 -2.71 -4.86 -4.81
CA ILE A 69 -3.61 -3.83 -4.29
C ILE A 69 -2.81 -2.75 -3.54
N THR A 70 -1.97 -3.18 -2.60
CA THR A 70 -1.15 -2.32 -1.72
C THR A 70 -0.09 -1.51 -2.47
N ILE A 71 0.38 -1.99 -3.62
CA ILE A 71 1.36 -1.28 -4.45
C ILE A 71 0.69 -0.57 -5.63
N GLY A 72 -0.19 -1.27 -6.34
CA GLY A 72 -0.76 -0.80 -7.60
C GLY A 72 -1.70 0.39 -7.42
N ILE A 73 -2.56 0.36 -6.39
CA ILE A 73 -3.53 1.44 -6.16
C ILE A 73 -2.81 2.75 -5.80
N PRO A 74 -1.87 2.80 -4.82
CA PRO A 74 -1.16 4.03 -4.50
C PRO A 74 -0.37 4.57 -5.68
N VAL A 75 0.32 3.71 -6.44
CA VAL A 75 1.09 4.15 -7.62
C VAL A 75 0.18 4.80 -8.67
N TYR A 76 -1.01 4.22 -8.92
CA TYR A 76 -2.00 4.80 -9.82
C TYR A 76 -2.42 6.21 -9.36
N TYR A 77 -2.77 6.37 -8.07
CA TYR A 77 -3.22 7.65 -7.53
C TYR A 77 -2.10 8.70 -7.47
N VAL A 78 -0.88 8.31 -7.10
CA VAL A 78 0.30 9.19 -7.18
C VAL A 78 0.46 9.70 -8.60
N ARG A 79 0.41 8.81 -9.62
CA ARG A 79 0.54 9.23 -11.02
C ARG A 79 -0.57 10.18 -11.46
N LYS A 80 -1.83 9.82 -11.16
CA LYS A 80 -3.00 10.64 -11.50
C LYS A 80 -2.90 12.04 -10.89
N TRP A 81 -2.68 12.11 -9.58
CA TRP A 81 -2.60 13.40 -8.87
C TRP A 81 -1.35 14.20 -9.21
N THR A 82 -0.24 13.55 -9.59
CA THR A 82 0.94 14.26 -10.09
C THR A 82 0.63 14.96 -11.43
N LEU A 83 -0.14 14.31 -12.32
CA LEU A 83 -0.57 14.93 -13.58
C LEU A 83 -1.49 16.12 -13.32
N GLU A 84 -2.48 15.97 -12.43
CA GLU A 84 -3.38 17.05 -12.01
C GLU A 84 -2.59 18.22 -11.40
N PHE A 85 -1.64 17.93 -10.50
CA PHE A 85 -0.79 18.93 -9.87
C PHE A 85 0.05 19.70 -10.90
N ASN A 86 0.62 19.01 -11.88
CA ASN A 86 1.40 19.63 -12.94
C ASN A 86 0.55 20.49 -13.89
N GLN A 87 -0.69 20.09 -14.18
CA GLN A 87 -1.62 20.89 -14.99
C GLN A 87 -1.99 22.19 -14.27
N MET A 88 -2.30 22.11 -12.96
CA MET A 88 -2.58 23.28 -12.12
C MET A 88 -1.37 24.23 -12.03
N GLN A 89 -0.16 23.68 -11.90
CA GLN A 89 1.08 24.47 -11.86
C GLN A 89 1.39 25.16 -13.20
N LYS A 90 1.02 24.53 -14.32
CA LYS A 90 1.23 25.08 -15.68
C LYS A 90 0.14 26.05 -16.13
N GLY A 91 -0.89 26.30 -15.30
CA GLY A 91 -2.00 27.20 -15.63
C GLY A 91 -2.89 26.70 -16.78
N ILE A 92 -2.86 25.40 -17.08
CA ILE A 92 -3.71 24.78 -18.10
C ILE A 92 -5.04 24.42 -17.42
N PHE A 93 -6.00 25.32 -17.50
CA PHE A 93 -7.40 25.13 -17.08
C PHE A 93 -8.30 25.02 -18.30
#